data_AF-A0A383D4T3-F1
#
_entry.id   AF-A0A383D4T3-F1
#
_cell.length_a   1.000
_cell.length_b   1.000
_cell.length_c   1.000
_cell.angle_alpha   90.00
_cell.angle_beta   90.00
_cell.angle_gamma   90.00
#
_symmetry.space_group_name_H-M   'P 1'
#
loop_
_entity.id
_entity.type
_entity.pdbx_description
1 polymer ?
#
loop_
_entity_poly.entity_id
_entity_poly.type
_entity_poly.pdbx_seq_one_letter_code
_entity_poly.pdbx_strand_id
1 'polypeptide(L)'
;VGDLREPTEEAAAAAVDGTLHFKYIPKTGAWGSADVAYPVLTPADTPNRKVLEHRVGAGRVEFHRANWEDMPTQYNIVNACADLEIKEYCGASVTRTVGGKDLSDQRILQ
;
A
#
# COMPACT_ATOMS: atom_id res chain seq x y z
N VAL A 1 -12.74 14.96 -13.08
CA VAL A 1 -11.39 15.45 -13.46
C VAL A 1 -11.26 16.98 -13.31
N GLY A 2 -12.16 17.67 -12.59
CA GLY A 2 -12.19 19.15 -12.59
C GLY A 2 -11.29 19.85 -11.57
N ASP A 3 -10.74 19.16 -10.57
CA ASP A 3 -10.02 19.77 -9.44
C ASP A 3 -8.58 19.26 -9.26
N LEU A 4 -8.03 18.64 -10.31
CA LEU A 4 -6.64 18.20 -10.34
C LEU A 4 -5.74 19.37 -10.75
N ARG A 5 -4.71 19.62 -9.95
CA ARG A 5 -3.77 20.75 -10.10
C ARG A 5 -2.33 20.25 -10.10
N GLU A 6 -1.42 21.07 -10.61
CA GLU A 6 0.00 20.83 -10.45
C GLU A 6 0.39 20.89 -8.96
N PRO A 7 1.29 20.04 -8.48
CA PRO A 7 1.81 20.12 -7.11
C PRO A 7 2.58 21.43 -6.91
N THR A 8 2.47 22.03 -5.72
CA THR A 8 3.38 23.11 -5.31
C THR A 8 4.72 22.52 -4.85
N GLU A 9 5.80 23.30 -4.98
CA GLU A 9 7.18 22.90 -4.64
C GLU A 9 7.35 22.48 -3.16
N GLU A 10 6.46 22.94 -2.29
CA GLU A 10 6.40 22.65 -0.86
C GLU A 10 5.92 21.22 -0.53
N ALA A 11 5.31 20.51 -1.48
CA ALA A 11 4.70 19.19 -1.28
C ALA A 11 5.62 17.99 -1.57
N ALA A 12 6.94 18.14 -1.35
CA ALA A 12 7.86 17.00 -1.48
C ALA A 12 7.70 16.06 -0.28
N ALA A 13 7.19 14.85 -0.51
CA ALA A 13 7.13 13.81 0.52
C ALA A 13 8.54 13.48 1.04
N ALA A 14 8.65 13.23 2.34
CA ALA A 14 9.90 12.76 2.93
C ALA A 14 10.35 11.47 2.25
N ALA A 15 11.66 11.35 2.01
CA ALA A 15 12.23 10.13 1.47
C ALA A 15 11.95 8.97 2.44
N VAL A 16 11.46 7.85 1.90
CA VAL A 16 11.25 6.60 2.63
C VAL A 16 12.25 5.56 2.15
N ASP A 17 12.68 4.66 3.03
CA ASP A 17 13.66 3.63 2.68
C ASP A 17 13.09 2.52 1.78
N GLY A 18 11.77 2.33 1.80
CA GLY A 18 11.08 1.32 1.00
C GLY A 18 9.79 0.82 1.62
N THR A 19 9.32 -0.33 1.12
CA THR A 19 8.11 -0.99 1.59
C THR A 19 8.44 -2.21 2.45
N LEU A 20 7.93 -2.23 3.67
CA LEU A 20 8.00 -3.37 4.59
C LEU A 20 6.91 -4.39 4.26
N HIS A 21 7.30 -5.67 4.21
CA HIS A 21 6.36 -6.78 4.12
C HIS A 21 6.68 -7.81 5.20
N PHE A 22 5.68 -8.55 5.66
CA PHE A 22 5.87 -9.70 6.54
C PHE A 22 5.54 -10.98 5.78
N LYS A 23 6.54 -11.82 5.53
CA LYS A 23 6.35 -13.11 4.86
C LYS A 23 5.99 -14.16 5.89
N TYR A 24 4.84 -14.80 5.72
CA TYR A 24 4.35 -15.85 6.60
C TYR A 24 3.91 -17.08 5.78
N ILE A 25 4.46 -18.24 6.10
CA ILE A 25 4.01 -19.53 5.57
C ILE A 25 3.63 -20.42 6.77
N PRO A 26 2.35 -20.80 6.92
CA PRO A 26 1.92 -21.66 8.02
C PRO A 26 2.50 -23.07 7.89
N LYS A 27 2.84 -23.67 9.04
CA LYS A 27 3.34 -25.04 9.10
C LYS A 27 2.21 -26.05 8.90
N THR A 28 2.42 -27.01 8.01
CA THR A 28 1.43 -28.06 7.74
C THR A 28 1.22 -28.94 8.97
N GLY A 29 -0.04 -29.08 9.40
CA GLY A 29 -0.42 -29.94 10.53
C GLY A 29 -0.12 -29.38 11.92
N ALA A 30 0.44 -28.17 12.03
CA ALA A 30 0.76 -27.52 13.31
C ALA A 30 0.17 -26.11 13.36
N TRP A 31 -1.05 -25.99 13.87
CA TRP A 31 -1.74 -24.71 13.99
C TRP A 31 -0.92 -23.68 14.78
N GLY A 32 -0.91 -22.43 14.33
CA GLY A 32 -0.18 -21.34 14.97
C GLY A 32 1.35 -21.40 14.82
N SER A 33 1.89 -22.45 14.20
CA SER A 33 3.32 -22.54 13.89
C SER A 33 3.57 -22.13 12.43
N ALA A 34 4.71 -21.50 12.18
CA ALA A 34 5.14 -21.09 10.85
C ALA A 34 6.34 -21.92 10.38
N ASP A 35 6.40 -22.24 9.09
CA ASP A 35 7.63 -22.68 8.42
C ASP A 35 8.52 -21.47 8.08
N VAL A 36 7.89 -20.33 7.80
CA VAL A 36 8.55 -19.05 7.52
C VAL A 36 7.78 -17.92 8.21
N ALA A 37 8.49 -17.07 8.96
CA ALA A 37 7.94 -15.85 9.55
C ALA A 37 9.06 -14.81 9.71
N TYR A 38 9.17 -13.86 8.80
CA TYR A 38 10.17 -12.78 8.90
C TYR A 38 9.78 -11.52 8.12
N PRO A 39 10.24 -10.34 8.58
CA PRO A 39 10.11 -9.10 7.82
C PRO A 39 11.07 -9.06 6.64
N VAL A 40 10.64 -8.41 5.56
CA VAL A 40 11.46 -8.09 4.39
C VAL A 40 11.25 -6.64 3.99
N LEU A 41 12.29 -6.02 3.42
CA LEU A 41 12.22 -4.68 2.85
C LEU A 41 12.42 -4.76 1.35
N THR A 42 11.54 -4.09 0.62
CA THR A 42 11.73 -3.76 -0.79
C THR A 42 12.21 -2.30 -0.84
N PRO A 43 13.47 -2.02 -1.24
CA PRO A 43 14.00 -0.65 -1.30
C PRO A 43 13.15 0.30 -2.15
N ALA A 44 13.11 1.58 -1.79
CA ALA A 44 12.26 2.58 -2.45
C ALA A 44 12.65 2.87 -3.91
N ASP A 45 13.91 2.61 -4.31
CA ASP A 45 14.37 2.91 -5.67
C ASP A 45 13.61 2.11 -6.73
N THR A 46 13.21 2.78 -7.79
CA THR A 46 12.44 2.21 -8.90
C THR A 46 13.07 2.63 -10.23
N PRO A 47 14.26 2.11 -10.59
CA PRO A 47 15.09 2.70 -11.64
C PRO A 47 14.44 2.67 -13.02
N ASN A 48 13.53 1.73 -13.26
CA ASN A 48 12.82 1.59 -14.53
C ASN A 48 11.54 2.44 -14.63
N ARG A 49 11.12 3.12 -13.55
CA ARG A 49 9.90 3.92 -13.50
C ARG A 49 10.18 5.35 -14.00
N LYS A 50 9.39 5.83 -14.96
CA LYS A 50 9.35 7.23 -15.38
C LYS A 50 7.99 7.83 -15.04
N VAL A 51 7.99 8.98 -14.37
CA VAL A 51 6.77 9.76 -14.11
C VAL A 51 6.46 10.59 -15.35
N LEU A 52 5.25 10.43 -15.90
CA LEU A 52 4.76 11.18 -17.05
C LEU A 52 3.94 12.39 -16.62
N GLU A 53 3.18 12.25 -15.54
CA GLU A 53 2.28 13.28 -15.02
C GLU A 53 2.07 13.05 -13.53
N HIS A 54 1.99 14.13 -12.77
CA HIS A 54 1.61 14.10 -11.37
C HIS A 54 0.64 15.25 -11.11
N ARG A 55 -0.47 14.94 -10.44
CA ARG A 55 -1.53 15.90 -10.12
C ARG A 55 -1.97 15.72 -8.68
N VAL A 56 -2.33 16.81 -8.01
CA VAL A 56 -2.89 16.83 -6.66
C VAL A 56 -4.32 17.36 -6.69
N GLY A 57 -5.13 16.99 -5.71
CA GLY A 57 -6.50 17.47 -5.59
C GLY A 57 -7.16 17.01 -4.29
N ALA A 58 -8.47 17.20 -4.19
CA ALA A 58 -9.26 16.62 -3.11
C ALA A 58 -9.68 15.19 -3.45
N GLY A 59 -9.61 14.28 -2.47
CA GLY A 59 -10.03 12.90 -2.60
C GLY A 59 -10.70 12.39 -1.33
N ARG A 60 -11.54 11.37 -1.47
CA ARG A 60 -12.22 10.67 -0.37
C ARG A 60 -12.16 9.17 -0.62
N VAL A 61 -12.17 8.40 0.46
CA VAL A 61 -12.18 6.94 0.45
C VAL A 61 -13.19 6.48 1.48
N GLU A 62 -14.06 5.55 1.10
CA GLU A 62 -15.06 4.96 1.98
C GLU A 62 -14.89 3.44 1.99
N PHE A 63 -14.88 2.85 3.19
CA PHE A 63 -14.91 1.40 3.35
C PHE A 63 -16.34 0.96 3.60
N HIS A 64 -16.85 0.07 2.74
CA HIS A 64 -18.16 -0.54 2.93
C HIS A 64 -17.99 -1.87 3.64
N ARG A 65 -18.74 -2.07 4.73
CA ARG A 65 -18.73 -3.35 5.44
C ARG A 65 -19.20 -4.47 4.51
N ALA A 66 -18.53 -5.61 4.60
CA ALA A 66 -18.86 -6.81 3.86
C ALA A 66 -19.45 -7.88 4.81
N ASN A 67 -20.44 -8.61 4.32
CA ASN A 67 -20.86 -9.87 4.94
C ASN A 67 -19.86 -10.97 4.59
N TRP A 68 -19.94 -12.09 5.29
CA TRP A 68 -19.10 -13.24 4.98
C TRP A 68 -19.34 -13.75 3.56
N GLU A 69 -20.60 -13.79 3.12
CA GLU A 69 -21.03 -14.29 1.81
C GLU A 69 -20.50 -13.44 0.64
N ASP A 70 -20.30 -12.14 0.85
CA ASP A 70 -19.76 -11.24 -0.16
C ASP A 70 -18.29 -11.56 -0.45
N MET A 71 -17.50 -11.83 0.61
CA MET A 71 -16.05 -12.00 0.54
C MET A 71 -15.50 -12.95 1.64
N PRO A 72 -15.72 -14.28 1.58
CA PRO A 72 -15.48 -15.21 2.69
C PRO A 72 -14.06 -15.21 3.28
N THR A 73 -13.06 -14.92 2.46
CA THR A 73 -11.64 -14.93 2.84
C THR A 73 -11.10 -13.56 3.23
N GLN A 74 -11.87 -12.48 3.01
CA GLN A 74 -11.39 -11.09 3.13
C GLN A 74 -12.31 -10.17 3.95
N TYR A 75 -13.56 -10.57 4.24
CA TYR A 75 -14.53 -9.71 4.94
C TYR A 75 -13.99 -9.18 6.29
N ASN A 76 -13.25 -10.00 7.03
CA ASN A 76 -12.59 -9.58 8.27
C ASN A 76 -11.59 -8.45 8.06
N ILE A 77 -10.82 -8.47 6.97
CA ILE A 77 -9.83 -7.44 6.64
C ILE A 77 -10.56 -6.14 6.27
N VAL A 78 -11.57 -6.22 5.40
CA VAL A 78 -12.36 -5.05 4.97
C VAL A 78 -13.07 -4.41 6.16
N ASN A 79 -13.69 -5.22 7.02
CA ASN A 79 -14.40 -4.73 8.19
C ASN A 79 -13.45 -4.10 9.21
N ALA A 80 -12.25 -4.66 9.41
CA ALA A 80 -11.23 -4.03 10.24
C ALA A 80 -10.79 -2.67 9.67
N CYS A 81 -10.62 -2.54 8.35
CA CYS A 81 -10.35 -1.24 7.73
C CYS A 81 -11.54 -0.26 7.89
N ALA A 82 -12.78 -0.75 7.81
CA ALA A 82 -13.99 0.06 8.00
C ALA A 82 -14.19 0.53 9.44
N ASP A 83 -13.64 -0.21 10.42
CA ASP A 83 -13.65 0.16 11.85
C ASP A 83 -12.63 1.27 12.18
N LEU A 84 -11.71 1.59 11.27
CA LEU A 84 -10.77 2.71 11.43
C LEU A 84 -11.47 4.04 11.09
N GLU A 85 -11.68 4.88 12.10
CA GLU A 85 -12.26 6.21 11.93
C GLU A 85 -11.35 7.12 11.07
N ILE A 86 -11.90 7.64 9.97
CA ILE A 86 -11.24 8.65 9.14
C ILE A 86 -11.45 10.02 9.79
N LYS A 87 -10.42 10.53 10.48
CA LYS A 87 -10.45 11.85 11.13
C LYS A 87 -10.33 13.00 10.14
N GLU A 88 -9.43 12.85 9.16
CA GLU A 88 -9.17 13.85 8.13
C GLU A 88 -8.57 13.20 6.88
N TYR A 89 -8.75 13.86 5.72
CA TYR A 89 -8.07 13.49 4.48
C TYR A 89 -6.89 14.43 4.27
N CYS A 90 -5.66 13.94 4.51
CA CYS A 90 -4.45 14.77 4.49
C CYS A 90 -3.95 15.15 3.08
N GLY A 91 -4.45 14.50 2.02
CA GLY A 91 -4.07 14.79 0.64
C GLY A 91 -4.51 13.71 -0.34
N ALA A 92 -4.62 14.07 -1.61
CA ALA A 92 -4.88 13.12 -2.68
C ALA A 92 -4.08 13.50 -3.93
N SER A 93 -3.63 12.48 -4.66
CA SER A 93 -2.87 12.68 -5.89
C SER A 93 -3.15 11.59 -6.92
N VAL A 94 -2.90 11.90 -8.18
CA VAL A 94 -2.93 10.97 -9.30
C VAL A 94 -1.59 11.07 -10.01
N THR A 95 -0.91 9.94 -10.16
CA THR A 95 0.40 9.87 -10.83
C THR A 95 0.31 8.90 -11.99
N ARG A 96 0.69 9.37 -13.18
CA ARG A 96 0.82 8.54 -14.37
C ARG A 96 2.28 8.19 -14.57
N THR A 97 2.58 6.90 -14.70
CA THR A 97 3.95 6.41 -14.85
C THR A 97 4.04 5.37 -15.97
N VAL A 98 5.25 5.16 -16.49
CA VAL A 98 5.61 4.00 -17.32
C VAL A 98 6.78 3.25 -16.69
N GLY A 99 6.81 1.93 -16.88
CA GLY A 99 7.73 1.05 -16.17
C GLY A 99 7.38 0.88 -14.69
N GLY A 100 8.17 0.09 -13.97
CA GLY A 100 7.91 -0.26 -12.58
C GLY A 100 9.06 -1.03 -11.96
N LYS A 101 8.87 -1.45 -10.71
CA LYS A 101 9.82 -2.27 -9.97
C LYS A 101 9.48 -3.75 -10.18
N ASP A 102 10.48 -4.60 -10.34
CA ASP A 102 10.34 -6.06 -10.46
C ASP A 102 10.32 -6.77 -9.09
N LEU A 103 10.62 -6.03 -8.01
CA LEU A 103 10.68 -6.48 -6.61
C LEU A 103 11.79 -7.52 -6.34
N SER A 104 12.72 -7.71 -7.26
CA SER A 104 13.78 -8.74 -7.15
C SER A 104 14.84 -8.42 -6.09
N ASP A 105 15.00 -7.15 -5.75
CA ASP A 105 15.93 -6.62 -4.74
C ASP A 105 15.36 -6.63 -3.31
N GLN A 106 14.24 -7.31 -3.09
CA GLN A 106 13.68 -7.48 -1.77
C GLN A 106 14.64 -8.31 -0.88
N ARG A 107 14.94 -7.80 0.31
CA ARG A 107 15.87 -8.43 1.26
C ARG A 107 15.20 -8.71 2.61
N ILE A 108 15.66 -9.77 3.27
CA ILE A 108 15.28 -10.07 4.66
C ILE A 108 15.87 -9.00 5.58
N LEU A 109 15.07 -8.56 6.56
CA LEU A 109 15.56 -7.74 7.66
C LEU A 109 15.92 -8.65 8.83
N GLN A 110 17.20 -8.62 9.24
CA GLN A 110 17.71 -9.33 10.41
C GLN A 110 17.72 -8.42 11.64
#